data_AF-A0A452HUP7-F1
#
_entry.id   AF-A0A452HUP7-F1
#
_cell.length_a   1.000
_cell.length_b   1.000
_cell.length_c   1.000
_cell.angle_alpha   90.00
_cell.angle_beta   90.00
_cell.angle_gamma   90.00
#
_symmetry.space_group_name_H-M   'P 1'
#
loop_
_entity.id
_entity.type
_entity.pdbx_description
1 polymer ?
#
loop_
_entity_poly.entity_id
_entity_poly.type
_entity_poly.pdbx_seq_one_letter_code
_entity_poly.pdbx_strand_id
1 'polypeptide(L)'
;QPSPCGASYQVRWTTPPTPVLNDALDCCLRTSHVPIPRKIVLDYAVQRIPDGCPIHAVVFITVRGKQLCAPPHAHWVRRLTERLDTQRTSVPRSLSTKYRLMSD
;
A
#
# COMPACT_ATOMS: atom_id res chain seq x y z
N GLN A 1 -44.26 9.14 -33.61
CA GLN A 1 -43.74 9.76 -34.86
C GLN A 1 -44.41 11.11 -35.00
N PRO A 2 -43.76 12.22 -35.42
CA PRO A 2 -42.63 12.35 -36.35
C PRO A 2 -41.47 13.27 -35.87
N SER A 3 -40.35 13.23 -36.61
CA SER A 3 -39.16 14.11 -36.54
C SER A 3 -39.40 15.46 -37.29
N PRO A 4 -38.42 16.36 -37.50
CA PRO A 4 -37.34 16.93 -36.66
C PRO A 4 -37.25 18.49 -36.78
N CYS A 5 -36.69 19.22 -35.81
CA CYS A 5 -36.23 20.61 -36.04
C CYS A 5 -34.90 20.89 -35.32
N GLY A 6 -33.82 21.03 -36.10
CA GLY A 6 -32.66 21.92 -35.91
C GLY A 6 -31.99 22.04 -34.54
N ALA A 7 -30.76 21.54 -34.43
CA ALA A 7 -29.58 22.35 -34.11
C ALA A 7 -28.37 21.43 -33.88
N SER A 8 -27.26 21.76 -34.54
CA SER A 8 -25.96 21.17 -34.29
C SER A 8 -25.49 21.54 -32.88
N TYR A 9 -25.43 20.56 -32.00
CA TYR A 9 -24.48 20.56 -30.91
C TYR A 9 -23.92 19.14 -30.87
N GLN A 10 -22.68 18.98 -31.32
CA GLN A 10 -21.95 17.76 -30.98
C GLN A 10 -21.86 17.73 -29.46
N VAL A 11 -22.73 16.94 -28.82
CA VAL A 11 -22.54 16.48 -27.44
C VAL A 11 -21.33 15.56 -27.47
N ARG A 12 -20.15 16.16 -27.45
CA ARG A 12 -18.95 15.46 -27.08
C ARG A 12 -19.20 15.03 -25.64
N TRP A 13 -19.42 13.74 -25.43
CA TRP A 13 -19.37 13.12 -24.11
C TRP A 13 -17.98 13.41 -23.57
N THR A 14 -17.84 14.55 -22.90
CA THR A 14 -16.59 14.97 -22.30
C THR A 14 -16.54 14.13 -21.04
N THR A 15 -15.93 12.96 -21.15
CA THR A 15 -15.62 12.12 -19.99
C THR A 15 -14.97 13.05 -18.97
N PRO A 16 -15.50 13.18 -17.74
CA PRO A 16 -14.84 13.97 -16.73
C PRO A 16 -13.42 13.44 -16.63
N PRO A 17 -12.38 14.30 -16.59
CA PRO A 17 -11.04 13.84 -16.32
C PRO A 17 -11.10 13.18 -14.94
N THR A 18 -11.12 11.84 -14.93
CA THR A 18 -10.77 11.09 -13.74
C THR A 18 -9.48 11.71 -13.25
N PRO A 19 -9.37 12.10 -11.97
CA PRO A 19 -8.06 12.42 -11.44
C PRO A 19 -7.20 11.21 -11.79
N VAL A 20 -6.18 11.44 -12.62
CA VAL A 20 -5.11 10.48 -12.78
C VAL A 20 -4.45 10.45 -11.41
N LEU A 21 -5.02 9.65 -10.51
CA LEU A 21 -4.26 9.09 -9.42
C LEU A 21 -3.12 8.44 -10.17
N ASN A 22 -1.92 8.99 -10.04
CA ASN A 22 -0.73 8.35 -10.54
C ASN A 22 -0.59 7.07 -9.72
N ASP A 23 -1.43 6.08 -10.03
CA ASP A 23 -1.43 4.73 -9.53
C ASP A 23 -0.29 3.98 -10.23
N ALA A 24 0.87 4.63 -10.32
CA ALA A 24 2.09 3.86 -10.33
C ALA A 24 2.05 3.09 -9.02
N LEU A 25 1.79 1.79 -9.11
CA LEU A 25 2.03 0.88 -7.99
C LEU A 25 3.48 1.13 -7.55
N ASP A 26 3.64 1.78 -6.40
CA ASP A 26 4.95 2.09 -5.81
C ASP A 26 5.58 0.78 -5.32
N CYS A 27 6.05 0.00 -6.28
CA CYS A 27 6.76 -1.25 -6.04
C CYS A 27 8.19 -0.96 -5.58
N CYS A 28 8.66 -1.74 -4.63
CA CYS A 28 10.09 -1.88 -4.37
C CYS A 28 10.80 -2.36 -5.63
N LEU A 29 11.78 -1.59 -6.09
CA LEU A 29 12.72 -1.97 -7.17
C LEU A 29 14.04 -2.51 -6.62
N ARG A 30 14.37 -2.18 -5.36
CA ARG A 30 15.57 -2.60 -4.66
C ARG A 30 15.24 -2.89 -3.20
N THR A 31 15.99 -3.80 -2.59
CA THR A 31 15.86 -4.13 -1.17
C THR A 31 17.11 -3.69 -0.41
N SER A 32 16.92 -3.31 0.85
CA SER A 32 18.02 -2.96 1.75
C SER A 32 18.32 -4.13 2.69
N HIS A 33 19.59 -4.54 2.74
CA HIS A 33 20.04 -5.55 3.70
C HIS A 33 20.31 -4.98 5.09
N VAL A 34 20.20 -3.66 5.27
CA VAL A 34 20.42 -3.00 6.56
C VAL A 34 19.27 -3.35 7.51
N PRO A 35 19.57 -3.94 8.69
CA PRO A 35 18.55 -4.28 9.66
C PRO A 35 17.79 -3.04 10.14
N ILE A 36 16.46 -3.10 10.10
CA ILE A 36 15.62 -1.99 10.56
C ILE A 36 15.38 -2.14 12.06
N PRO A 37 15.57 -1.09 12.87
CA PRO A 37 15.28 -1.14 14.30
C PRO A 37 13.81 -1.48 14.56
N ARG A 38 13.56 -2.51 15.37
CA ARG A 38 12.20 -3.02 15.63
C ARG A 38 11.25 -1.98 16.25
N LYS A 39 11.79 -0.96 16.91
CA LYS A 39 11.01 0.08 17.62
C LYS A 39 10.34 1.08 16.67
N ILE A 40 10.88 1.26 15.46
CA ILE A 40 10.38 2.26 14.51
C ILE A 40 9.42 1.67 13.48
N VAL A 41 9.29 0.34 13.45
CA VAL A 41 8.46 -0.38 12.49
C VAL A 41 7.06 -0.48 13.05
N LEU A 42 6.12 0.09 12.31
CA LEU A 42 4.71 0.12 12.62
C LEU A 42 4.02 -1.12 12.07
N ASP A 43 4.26 -1.41 10.80
CA ASP A 43 3.57 -2.45 10.08
C ASP A 43 4.40 -2.97 8.91
N TYR A 44 3.90 -3.99 8.22
CA TYR A 44 4.50 -4.50 7.01
C TYR A 44 3.46 -4.91 5.95
N ALA A 45 3.88 -4.81 4.69
CA ALA A 45 3.18 -5.32 3.52
C ALA A 45 4.12 -6.26 2.75
N VAL A 46 3.57 -7.31 2.13
CA VAL A 46 4.32 -8.22 1.28
C VAL A 46 4.02 -7.88 -0.17
N GLN A 47 5.08 -7.60 -0.93
CA GLN A 47 5.01 -7.35 -2.36
C GLN A 47 5.38 -8.64 -3.10
N ARG A 48 4.49 -9.14 -3.96
CA ARG A 48 4.73 -10.32 -4.77
C ARG A 48 4.87 -9.96 -6.25
N ILE A 49 5.62 -10.79 -6.96
CA ILE A 49 5.77 -10.71 -8.41
C ILE A 49 4.41 -10.82 -9.15
N PRO A 50 3.49 -11.75 -8.81
CA PRO A 50 2.18 -11.81 -9.45
C PRO A 50 1.32 -10.54 -9.29
N ASP A 51 1.66 -9.65 -8.35
CA ASP A 51 0.95 -8.37 -8.15
C ASP A 51 1.37 -7.31 -9.19
N GLY A 52 2.21 -7.67 -10.16
CA GLY A 52 2.72 -6.76 -11.20
C GLY A 52 4.04 -6.07 -10.85
N CYS A 53 4.65 -6.41 -9.71
CA CYS A 53 5.95 -5.85 -9.31
C CYS A 53 7.13 -6.71 -9.82
N PRO A 54 8.28 -6.11 -10.15
CA PRO A 54 9.41 -6.82 -10.76
C PRO A 54 10.17 -7.73 -9.78
N ILE A 55 10.05 -7.49 -8.46
CA ILE A 55 10.74 -8.27 -7.42
C ILE A 55 9.82 -8.60 -6.26
N HIS A 56 10.10 -9.73 -5.59
CA HIS A 56 9.48 -10.08 -4.31
C HIS A 56 10.20 -9.34 -3.17
N ALA A 57 9.44 -8.58 -2.37
CA ALA A 57 9.99 -7.75 -1.31
C ALA A 57 9.03 -7.64 -0.12
N VAL A 58 9.57 -7.37 1.07
CA VAL A 58 8.77 -7.00 2.24
C VAL A 58 8.92 -5.50 2.46
N VAL A 59 7.81 -4.79 2.48
CA VAL A 59 7.76 -3.34 2.69
C VAL A 59 7.42 -3.09 4.16
N PHE A 60 8.37 -2.57 4.91
CA PHE A 60 8.13 -2.14 6.28
C PHE A 60 7.65 -0.69 6.31
N ILE A 61 6.49 -0.47 6.93
CA ILE A 61 5.97 0.87 7.20
C ILE A 61 6.50 1.30 8.56
N THR A 62 7.18 2.43 8.60
CA THR A 62 7.67 3.02 9.85
C THR A 62 6.62 3.91 10.50
N VAL A 63 6.76 4.19 11.79
CA VAL A 63 5.90 5.14 12.53
C VAL A 63 5.90 6.55 11.93
N ARG A 64 6.93 6.90 11.15
CA ARG A 64 7.03 8.18 10.43
C ARG A 64 6.39 8.14 9.03
N GLY A 65 5.65 7.08 8.72
CA GLY A 65 5.01 6.87 7.41
C GLY A 65 5.97 6.50 6.28
N LYS A 66 7.27 6.33 6.56
CA LYS A 66 8.24 5.92 5.52
C LYS A 66 8.12 4.43 5.24
N GLN A 67 8.16 4.07 3.97
CA GLN A 67 8.20 2.70 3.48
C GLN A 67 9.65 2.27 3.23
N LEU A 68 10.04 1.13 3.78
CA LEU A 68 11.40 0.58 3.67
C LEU A 68 11.34 -0.82 3.05
N CYS A 69 11.98 -0.99 1.90
CA CYS A 69 12.04 -2.26 1.18
C CYS A 69 13.10 -3.19 1.78
N ALA A 70 12.71 -4.40 2.14
CA ALA A 70 13.58 -5.41 2.76
C ALA A 70 13.54 -6.75 2.01
N PRO A 71 14.66 -7.51 2.01
CA PRO A 71 14.75 -8.78 1.32
C PRO A 71 13.93 -9.85 2.06
N PRO A 72 13.06 -10.60 1.38
CA PRO A 72 12.15 -11.56 1.99
C PRO A 72 12.87 -12.75 2.65
N HIS A 73 14.13 -13.01 2.28
CA HIS A 73 14.89 -14.18 2.71
C HIS A 73 15.79 -13.89 3.93
N ALA A 74 15.87 -12.62 4.37
CA ALA A 74 16.73 -12.28 5.49
C ALA A 74 16.11 -12.70 6.84
N HIS A 75 16.91 -13.34 7.69
CA HIS A 75 16.45 -13.81 9.00
C HIS A 75 15.91 -12.70 9.91
N TRP A 76 16.45 -11.47 9.81
CA TRP A 76 15.95 -10.34 10.60
C TRP A 76 14.57 -9.86 10.11
N VAL A 77 14.29 -9.98 8.81
CA VAL A 77 12.98 -9.65 8.22
C VAL A 77 11.93 -10.61 8.76
N ARG A 78 12.22 -11.92 8.72
CA ARG A 78 11.31 -12.95 9.23
C ARG A 78 10.94 -12.75 10.70
N ARG A 79 11.95 -12.51 11.56
CA ARG A 79 11.74 -12.22 12.99
C ARG A 79 10.93 -10.94 13.23
N LEU A 80 11.05 -9.97 12.33
CA LEU A 80 10.32 -8.71 12.42
C LEU A 80 8.86 -8.89 11.98
N THR A 81 8.60 -9.61 10.89
CA THR A 81 7.24 -9.96 10.45
C THR A 81 6.51 -10.84 11.45
N GLU A 82 7.14 -11.87 12.03
CA GLU A 82 6.54 -12.73 13.06
C GLU A 82 6.08 -11.92 14.29
N ARG A 83 6.89 -10.95 14.72
CA ARG A 83 6.52 -10.04 15.82
C ARG A 83 5.27 -9.24 15.44
N LEU A 84 5.22 -8.68 14.23
CA LEU A 84 4.09 -7.87 13.77
C LEU A 84 2.82 -8.72 13.58
N ASP A 85 2.96 -9.97 13.14
CA ASP A 85 1.85 -10.91 13.05
C ASP A 85 1.29 -11.28 14.41
N THR A 86 2.13 -11.44 15.42
CA THR A 86 1.70 -11.65 16.82
C THR A 86 0.89 -10.45 17.33
N GLN A 87 1.23 -9.23 16.91
CA GLN A 87 0.46 -8.02 17.25
C GLN A 87 -0.86 -7.92 16.46
N ARG A 88 -0.89 -8.38 15.20
CA ARG A 88 -2.08 -8.41 14.35
C ARG A 88 -3.08 -9.51 14.74
N THR A 89 -2.61 -10.64 15.24
CA THR A 89 -3.48 -11.76 15.67
C THR A 89 -4.11 -11.52 17.04
N SER A 90 -3.49 -10.70 17.88
CA SER A 90 -4.06 -10.29 19.18
C SER A 90 -5.04 -9.13 19.06
N VAL A 91 -5.03 -8.36 17.96
CA VAL A 91 -5.92 -7.21 17.75
C VAL A 91 -6.52 -7.23 16.33
N PRO A 92 -7.85 -7.39 16.15
CA PRO A 92 -8.50 -7.31 14.85
C PRO A 92 -8.11 -6.02 14.09
N ARG A 93 -7.95 -6.08 12.75
CA ARG A 93 -7.52 -4.92 11.91
C ARG A 93 -8.34 -3.65 12.15
N SER A 94 -9.62 -3.77 12.51
CA SER A 94 -10.50 -2.64 12.85
C SER A 94 -10.23 -2.02 14.24
N LEU A 95 -9.64 -2.77 15.17
CA LEU A 95 -9.32 -2.34 16.53
C LEU A 95 -7.88 -1.86 16.68
N SER A 96 -6.96 -2.21 15.76
CA SER A 96 -5.54 -1.82 15.85
C SER A 96 -5.32 -0.29 15.75
N THR A 97 -6.08 0.40 14.90
CA THR A 97 -6.09 1.87 14.83
C THR A 97 -6.75 2.50 16.05
N LYS A 98 -7.80 1.85 16.59
CA LYS A 98 -8.58 2.36 17.74
C LYS A 98 -7.82 2.26 19.06
N TYR A 99 -7.08 1.17 19.30
CA TYR A 99 -6.26 0.99 20.50
C TYR A 99 -5.07 1.96 20.58
N ARG A 100 -4.50 2.36 19.42
CA ARG A 100 -3.40 3.34 19.37
C ARG A 100 -3.86 4.77 19.65
N LEU A 101 -5.06 5.13 19.21
CA LEU A 101 -5.71 6.41 19.55
C LEU A 101 -6.20 6.48 21.00
N MET A 102 -6.38 5.34 21.68
CA MET A 102 -6.75 5.28 23.10
C MET A 102 -5.54 5.21 24.04
N SER A 103 -4.33 5.45 23.53
CA SER A 103 -3.08 5.50 24.32
C SER A 103 -2.45 6.89 24.38
N ASP A 104 -3.14 7.92 23.86
CA ASP A 104 -2.80 9.35 24.00
C ASP A 104 -3.85 10.00 24.92
#